data_AF-N1UQZ8-F1
#
_entry.id   AF-N1UQZ8-F1
#
_cell.length_a   1.000
_cell.length_b   1.000
_cell.length_c   1.000
_cell.angle_alpha   90.00
_cell.angle_beta   90.00
_cell.angle_gamma   90.00
#
_symmetry.space_group_name_H-M   'P 1'
#
loop_
_entity.id
_entity.type
_entity.pdbx_description
1 polymer ?
#
loop_
_entity_poly.entity_id
_entity_poly.type
_entity_poly.pdbx_seq_one_letter_code
_entity_poly.pdbx_strand_id
1 'polypeptide(L)' 'MDEPDWESINEEELWRFVGWHLANKGIHSILVGGAVVSIYS' A
#
# COMPACT_ATOMS: atom_id res chain seq x y z
N MET A 1 2.64 -8.45 5.60
CA MET A 1 1.27 -8.18 6.07
C MET A 1 0.41 -9.29 5.53
N ASP A 2 -0.58 -9.71 6.28
CA ASP A 2 -1.62 -10.61 5.77
C ASP A 2 -2.64 -9.81 4.95
N GLU A 3 -3.50 -10.48 4.19
CA GLU A 3 -4.58 -9.81 3.48
C GLU A 3 -5.57 -9.18 4.49
N PRO A 4 -5.91 -7.90 4.33
CA PRO A 4 -6.87 -7.22 5.20
C PRO A 4 -8.29 -7.69 4.90
N ASP A 5 -9.20 -7.42 5.85
CA ASP A 5 -10.63 -7.62 5.63
C ASP A 5 -11.18 -6.53 4.68
N TRP A 6 -11.37 -6.90 3.42
CA TRP A 6 -11.82 -6.00 2.36
C TRP A 6 -13.21 -5.40 2.58
N GLU A 7 -14.06 -6.02 3.40
CA GLU A 7 -15.41 -5.51 3.67
C GLU A 7 -15.40 -4.37 4.70
N SER A 8 -14.38 -4.33 5.58
CA SER A 8 -14.28 -3.35 6.67
C SER A 8 -13.01 -2.51 6.65
N ILE A 9 -12.17 -2.63 5.61
CA ILE A 9 -10.89 -1.94 5.54
C ILE A 9 -11.07 -0.42 5.52
N ASN A 10 -10.26 0.28 6.31
CA ASN A 10 -10.19 1.73 6.23
C ASN A 10 -9.16 2.19 5.17
N GLU A 11 -9.22 3.46 4.79
CA GLU A 11 -8.37 4.01 3.74
C GLU A 11 -6.87 3.88 4.07
N GLU A 12 -6.48 4.09 5.33
CA GLU A 12 -5.09 3.98 5.75
C GLU A 12 -4.56 2.53 5.62
N GLU A 13 -5.36 1.55 6.06
CA GLU A 13 -5.04 0.13 5.97
C GLU A 13 -4.93 -0.33 4.51
N LEU A 14 -5.83 0.15 3.65
CA LEU A 14 -5.78 -0.11 2.22
C LEU A 14 -4.46 0.35 1.62
N TRP A 15 -4.09 1.61 1.88
CA TRP A 15 -2.87 2.16 1.30
C TRP A 15 -1.60 1.56 1.89
N ARG A 16 -1.60 1.20 3.18
CA ARG A 16 -0.51 0.42 3.78
C ARG A 16 -0.36 -0.95 3.13
N PHE A 17 -1.46 -1.67 2.90
CA PHE A 17 -1.43 -2.97 2.22
C PHE A 17 -0.91 -2.83 0.79
N VAL A 18 -1.41 -1.86 0.03
CA VAL A 18 -0.96 -1.60 -1.35
C VAL A 18 0.55 -1.29 -1.38
N GLY A 19 1.03 -0.40 -0.52
CA GLY A 19 2.45 -0.07 -0.44
C GLY A 19 3.33 -1.29 -0.11
N TRP A 20 2.90 -2.11 0.86
CA TRP A 20 3.58 -3.36 1.20
C TRP A 20 3.58 -4.36 0.03
N HIS A 21 2.45 -4.52 -0.67
CA HIS A 21 2.32 -5.43 -1.81
C HIS A 21 3.20 -5.03 -2.99
N LEU A 22 3.27 -3.72 -3.27
CA LEU A 22 4.16 -3.17 -4.29
C LEU A 22 5.63 -3.40 -3.91
N ALA A 23 6.00 -3.14 -2.65
CA ALA A 23 7.37 -3.36 -2.17
C ALA A 23 7.82 -4.82 -2.33
N ASN A 24 6.94 -5.79 -2.04
CA ASN A 24 7.21 -7.21 -2.25
C ASN A 24 7.43 -7.58 -3.72
N LYS A 25 6.93 -6.78 -4.66
CA LYS A 25 7.15 -6.93 -6.10
C LYS A 25 8.35 -6.13 -6.61
N GLY A 26 9.15 -5.55 -5.71
CA GLY A 26 10.31 -4.72 -6.05
C GLY A 26 9.97 -3.27 -6.37
N ILE A 27 8.70 -2.87 -6.26
CA ILE A 27 8.22 -1.53 -6.57
C ILE A 27 8.33 -0.70 -5.29
N HIS A 28 9.25 0.25 -5.26
CA HIS A 28 9.42 1.12 -4.10
C HIS A 28 8.38 2.24 -4.17
N SER A 29 7.55 2.34 -3.13
CA SER A 29 6.46 3.31 -3.09
C SER A 29 6.42 4.07 -1.78
N ILE A 30 6.06 5.35 -1.82
CA ILE A 30 5.92 6.23 -0.66
C ILE A 30 4.45 6.58 -0.47
N LEU A 31 3.99 6.53 0.78
CA LEU A 31 2.68 7.01 1.18
C LEU A 31 2.68 8.53 1.33
N VAL A 32 1.81 9.21 0.60
CA VAL A 32 1.64 10.67 0.69
C VAL A 32 0.16 10.99 0.84
N GLY A 33 -0.23 11.50 2.01
CA GLY A 33 -1.56 12.06 2.24
C GLY A 33 -2.73 11.11 1.93
N GLY A 34 -2.61 9.81 2.23
CA GLY A 34 -3.66 8.84 1.92
C GLY A 34 -3.65 8.34 0.49
N ALA A 35 -2.51 8.38 -0.21
CA ALA A 35 -2.34 7.72 -1.50
C ALA A 35 -0.94 7.09 -1.61
N VAL A 36 -0.82 6.05 -2.44
CA VAL A 36 0.48 5.40 -2.72
C VAL A 36 1.05 5.94 -4.03
N VAL A 37 2.26 6.49 -3.97
CA VAL A 37 3.04 6.90 -5.16
C VAL A 37 4.20 5.93 -5.34
N SER A 38 4.30 5.28 -6.50
CA SER A 38 5.45 4.42 -6.85
C SER A 38 6.58 5.26 -7.43
N ILE A 39 7.79 5.15 -6.86
CA ILE A 39 9.00 5.79 -7.36
C ILE A 39 9.88 4.71 -7.95
N TYR A 40 10.09 4.77 -9.26
CA TYR A 40 11.03 3.93 -9.97
C TYR A 40 12.25 4.78 -10.32
N SER A 41 13.44 4.34 -9.91
CA SER A 41 14.72 4.87 -10.42
C SER A 41 15.12 4.13 -11.69
#